data_AF-A0A109WD92-F1
#
_entry.id   AF-A0A109WD92-F1
#
_cell.length_a   1.000
_cell.length_b   1.000
_cell.length_c   1.000
_cell.angle_alpha   90.00
_cell.angle_beta   90.00
_cell.angle_gamma   90.00
#
_symmetry.space_group_name_H-M   'P 1'
#
loop_
_entity.id
_entity.type
_entity.pdbx_description
1 polymer ?
#
loop_
_entity_poly.entity_id
_entity_poly.type
_entity_poly.pdbx_seq_one_letter_code
_entity_poly.pdbx_strand_id
1 'polypeptide(L)' 'MGGGNTLELNRISYNGRQAKLDLRRWPHEPGEEPRMHKGITLTDEEAAELGSVLVENRII' A
#
# COMPACT_ATOMS: atom_id res chain seq x y z
N MET A 1 2.67 -23.65 -2.62
CA MET A 1 2.35 -22.72 -3.72
C MET A 1 2.33 -21.31 -3.15
N GLY A 2 3.48 -20.65 -3.03
CA GLY A 2 3.57 -19.36 -2.34
C GLY A 2 4.53 -18.45 -3.08
N GLY A 3 3.99 -17.60 -3.96
CA GLY A 3 4.78 -16.60 -4.67
C GLY A 3 5.17 -15.47 -3.72
N GLY A 4 6.42 -15.01 -3.81
CA GLY A 4 7.08 -14.02 -2.94
C GLY A 4 6.56 -12.59 -3.07
N ASN A 5 5.25 -12.40 -3.24
CA ASN A 5 4.60 -11.09 -3.33
C ASN A 5 3.74 -10.85 -2.08
N THR A 6 4.25 -10.03 -1.16
CA THR A 6 3.58 -9.64 0.09
C THR A 6 2.65 -8.46 -0.14
N LEU A 7 1.48 -8.43 0.51
CA LEU A 7 0.63 -7.24 0.54
C LEU A 7 1.10 -6.33 1.67
N GLU A 8 1.52 -5.11 1.34
CA GLU A 8 2.12 -4.20 2.32
C GLU A 8 1.56 -2.79 2.21
N LEU A 9 1.53 -2.11 3.35
CA LEU A 9 1.20 -0.70 3.48
C LEU A 9 2.49 0.10 3.69
N ASN A 10 2.82 0.96 2.75
CA ASN A 10 4.04 1.77 2.74
C ASN A 10 3.72 3.26 2.61
N ARG A 11 4.66 4.13 3.00
CA ARG A 11 4.59 5.57 2.71
C ARG A 11 5.59 5.92 1.62
N ILE A 12 5.10 6.34 0.46
CA ILE A 12 5.91 6.45 -0.77
C ILE A 12 5.85 7.87 -1.31
N SER A 13 7.01 8.47 -1.55
CA SER A 13 7.17 9.70 -2.32
C SER A 13 7.34 9.36 -3.80
N TYR A 14 6.37 9.75 -4.61
CA TYR A 14 6.44 9.59 -6.06
C TYR A 14 7.07 10.83 -6.71
N ASN A 15 8.24 10.66 -7.32
CA ASN A 15 8.98 11.73 -8.02
C ASN A 15 9.25 12.98 -7.14
N GLY A 16 9.61 12.77 -5.87
CA GLY A 16 9.92 13.84 -4.93
C GLY A 16 8.72 14.63 -4.41
N ARG A 17 7.49 14.22 -4.75
CA ARG A 17 6.26 14.81 -4.20
C ARG A 17 6.04 14.35 -2.75
N GLN A 18 5.13 15.02 -2.05
CA GLN A 18 4.72 14.60 -0.70
C GLN A 18 4.37 13.11 -0.66
N ALA A 19 4.91 12.41 0.33
CA ALA A 19 4.72 10.98 0.48
C ALA A 19 3.28 10.65 0.87
N LYS A 20 2.71 9.64 0.21
CA LYS A 20 1.34 9.17 0.41
C LYS A 20 1.34 7.71 0.88
N LEU A 21 0.24 7.28 1.49
CA LEU A 21 0.09 5.86 1.83
C LEU A 21 -0.20 5.05 0.56
N ASP A 22 0.42 3.88 0.45
CA ASP A 22 0.29 2.98 -0.69
C ASP A 22 0.13 1.55 -0.18
N LEU A 23 -1.01 0.94 -0.49
CA LEU A 23 -1.29 -0.47 -0.19
C LEU A 23 -1.17 -1.27 -1.49
N ARG A 24 -0.11 -2.08 -1.60
CA ARG A 24 0.21 -2.81 -2.84
C ARG A 24 0.88 -4.14 -2.55
N ARG A 25 0.82 -5.06 -3.53
CA ARG A 25 1.69 -6.24 -3.55
C ARG A 25 3.13 -5.87 -3.93
N TRP A 26 4.09 -6.16 -3.06
CA TRP A 26 5.50 -5.90 -3.28
C TRP A 26 6.25 -7.17 -3.62
N PRO A 27 7.01 -7.20 -4.74
CA PRO A 27 7.81 -8.35 -5.10
C PRO A 27 9.07 -8.42 -4.24
N HIS A 28 9.31 -9.59 -3.66
CA HIS A 28 10.51 -9.88 -2.87
C HIS A 28 11.36 -11.00 -3.48
N GLU A 29 10.99 -11.55 -4.63
CA GLU A 29 11.75 -12.62 -5.27
C GLU A 29 13.03 -12.11 -5.96
N PRO A 30 14.20 -12.70 -5.67
CA PRO A 30 15.44 -12.36 -6.36
C PRO A 30 15.34 -12.62 -7.87
N GLY A 31 15.63 -11.60 -8.67
CA GLY A 31 15.58 -11.68 -10.13
C GLY A 31 14.22 -11.34 -10.75
N GLU A 32 13.20 -11.02 -9.93
CA GLU A 32 11.97 -10.42 -10.46
C GLU A 32 12.24 -8.97 -10.88
N GLU A 33 11.86 -8.62 -12.11
CA GLU A 33 11.96 -7.24 -12.56
C GLU A 33 11.12 -6.31 -11.68
N PRO A 34 11.62 -5.11 -11.31
CA PRO A 34 10.85 -4.14 -10.53
C PRO A 34 9.58 -3.73 -11.29
N ARG A 35 8.44 -4.29 -10.88
CA ARG A 35 7.13 -4.00 -11.46
C ARG A 35 6.14 -3.57 -10.39
N MET A 36 5.31 -2.59 -10.73
CA MET A 36 4.16 -2.23 -9.90
C MET A 36 3.06 -3.27 -10.08
N HIS A 37 2.77 -4.01 -9.02
CA HIS A 37 1.59 -4.88 -8.97
C HIS A 37 0.33 -4.09 -8.60
N LYS A 38 -0.83 -4.76 -8.62
CA LYS A 38 -2.12 -4.15 -8.23
C LYS A 38 -2.04 -3.61 -6.80
N GLY A 39 -2.51 -2.37 -6.61
CA GLY A 39 -2.58 -1.69 -5.33
C GLY A 39 -3.36 -0.39 -5.44
N ILE A 40 -3.40 0.37 -4.34
CA ILE A 40 -4.06 1.67 -4.24
C ILE A 40 -3.13 2.64 -3.49
N THR A 41 -3.05 3.88 -3.99
CA THR A 41 -2.43 4.99 -3.27
C THR A 41 -3.55 5.83 -2.66
N LEU A 42 -3.40 6.18 -1.38
CA LEU A 42 -4.35 7.00 -0.62
C LEU A 42 -3.71 8.35 -0.31
N THR A 43 -4.45 9.44 -0.50
CA THR A 43 -4.07 10.73 0.10
C THR A 43 -4.14 10.65 1.62
N ASP A 44 -3.58 11.66 2.30
CA ASP A 44 -3.63 11.71 3.76
C ASP A 44 -5.10 11.81 4.25
N GLU A 45 -5.97 12.51 3.50
CA GLU A 45 -7.42 12.60 3.77
C GLU A 45 -8.14 11.26 3.55
N GLU A 46 -7.90 10.58 2.42
CA GLU A 46 -8.51 9.27 2.14
C GLU A 46 -8.11 8.22 3.17
N ALA A 47 -6.85 8.26 3.62
CA ALA A 47 -6.36 7.36 4.67
C ALA A 47 -6.98 7.66 6.05
N ALA A 48 -7.21 8.93 6.37
CA ALA A 48 -7.88 9.32 7.61
C ALA A 48 -9.32 8.81 7.63
N GLU A 49 -10.08 9.00 6.55
CA GLU A 49 -11.45 8.50 6.43
C GLU A 49 -11.51 6.96 6.50
N LEU A 50 -10.60 6.28 5.82
CA LEU A 50 -10.50 4.82 5.92
C LEU A 50 -10.21 4.37 7.37
N GLY A 51 -9.30 5.05 8.06
CA GLY A 51 -8.97 4.79 9.46
C GLY A 51 -10.19 4.98 10.38
N SER A 52 -10.95 6.06 10.21
CA SER A 52 -12.18 6.33 10.94
C SER A 52 -13.19 5.20 10.75
N VAL A 53 -13.44 4.80 9.50
CA VAL A 53 -14.38 3.72 9.17
C VAL A 53 -13.97 2.40 9.82
N LEU A 54 -12.67 2.05 9.81
CA LEU A 54 -12.17 0.81 10.40
C LEU A 54 -12.33 0.78 11.93
N VAL A 55 -12.07 1.91 12.60
CA VAL A 55 -12.17 2.03 14.07
C VAL A 55 -13.62 2.12 14.53
N GLU A 56 -14.45 2.93 13.87
CA GLU A 56 -15.84 3.18 14.25
C GLU A 56 -16.74 1.98 13.99
N ASN A 57 -16.58 1.31 12.83
CA ASN A 57 -17.40 0.15 12.49
C ASN A 57 -16.95 -1.14 13.16
N ARG A 58 -15.92 -1.10 14.05
CA ARG A 58 -15.32 -2.28 14.71
C ARG A 58 -15.09 -3.44 13.73
N ILE A 59 -14.57 -3.11 12.55
CA ILE A 59 -14.21 -4.13 11.55
C ILE A 59 -12.98 -4.93 12.02
N ILE A 60 -12.35 -4.45 13.09
CA ILE A 60 -11.22 -5.01 13.83
C ILE A 60 -11.49 -4.94 15.34
#